data_AF-A0A413UF95-F1
#
_entry.id   AF-A0A413UF95-F1
#
_cell.length_a   1.000
_cell.length_b   1.000
_cell.length_c   1.000
_cell.angle_alpha   90.00
_cell.angle_beta   90.00
_cell.angle_gamma   90.00
#
_symmetry.space_group_name_H-M   'P 1'
#
loop_
_entity.id
_entity.type
_entity.pdbx_description
1 polymer ?
#
loop_
_entity_poly.entity_id
_entity_poly.type
_entity_poly.pdbx_seq_one_letter_code
_entity_poly.pdbx_strand_id
1 'polypeptide(L)'
;MNLNIKLSEEQMLERQRNIARLKENELIQLFLNQNHLDASFVEENSGALLQWLKSVSACRNCKGLKYCAQKIRGKVLKLKIDDSGFLNEYYASCQYEQNRDKQLAHQSKFRFSHMSLNDYLIDLNDDSFLSAAKEKEYGLAYTQSVSSIPLNQGVYLYGNPGTGKSYLMKGICNYYAKSNKSVSFVQVPLLIQELKQFMTDNEYRQRVMNHLRYSDVLVLDDIGAESITQWTRDEILLPILDERMNKGMKTYFTSNYSMEELEQQYRLANKPNNTIASLRILERIRTLSKPVELSGKSRR
;
A
#
# COMPACT_ATOMS: atom_id res chain seq x y z
N MET A 1 0.28 33.76 34.72
CA MET A 1 -1.07 33.62 35.31
C MET A 1 -1.25 32.17 35.73
N ASN A 2 -1.00 31.85 37.00
CA ASN A 2 -1.30 30.53 37.55
C ASN A 2 -2.82 30.44 37.75
N LEU A 3 -3.51 29.77 36.85
CA LEU A 3 -4.91 29.37 37.04
C LEU A 3 -4.94 28.33 38.17
N ASN A 4 -5.12 28.80 39.39
CA ASN A 4 -5.27 27.95 40.57
C ASN A 4 -6.72 27.41 40.58
N ILE A 5 -6.97 26.40 39.74
CA ILE A 5 -8.24 25.69 39.71
C ILE A 5 -8.32 24.84 40.98
N LYS A 6 -9.04 25.33 42.00
CA LYS A 6 -9.33 24.54 43.21
C LYS A 6 -10.34 23.46 42.85
N LEU A 7 -9.98 22.20 43.10
CA LEU A 7 -10.87 21.05 42.98
C LEU A 7 -12.01 21.17 44.01
N SER A 8 -13.22 20.73 43.66
CA SER A 8 -14.30 20.58 44.65
C SER A 8 -13.97 19.47 45.65
N GLU A 9 -14.61 19.47 46.83
CA GLU A 9 -14.43 18.41 47.84
C GLU A 9 -14.71 17.01 47.28
N GLU A 10 -15.73 16.89 46.43
CA GLU A 10 -16.08 15.66 45.72
C GLU A 10 -14.94 15.19 44.79
N GLN A 11 -14.35 16.10 44.01
CA GLN A 11 -13.22 15.82 43.13
C GLN A 11 -11.96 15.43 43.91
N MET A 12 -11.73 16.04 45.07
CA MET A 12 -10.60 15.68 45.95
C MET A 12 -10.77 14.26 46.52
N LEU A 13 -11.97 13.93 46.98
CA LEU A 13 -12.28 12.59 47.50
C LEU A 13 -12.16 11.52 46.42
N GLU A 14 -12.64 11.81 45.21
CA GLU A 14 -12.50 10.91 44.06
C GLU A 14 -11.03 10.70 43.68
N ARG A 15 -10.23 11.77 43.66
CA ARG A 15 -8.78 11.68 43.42
C ARG A 15 -8.08 10.78 44.44
N GLN A 16 -8.37 10.94 45.73
CA GLN A 16 -7.79 10.12 46.80
C GLN A 16 -8.15 8.63 46.62
N ARG A 17 -9.42 8.33 46.31
CA ARG A 17 -9.85 6.94 46.03
C ARG A 17 -9.13 6.35 44.83
N ASN A 18 -8.96 7.12 43.76
CA ASN A 18 -8.25 6.67 42.57
C ASN A 18 -6.76 6.42 42.84
N ILE A 19 -6.10 7.29 43.62
CA ILE A 19 -4.72 7.10 44.05
C ILE A 19 -4.56 5.82 44.88
N ALA A 20 -5.46 5.56 45.84
CA ALA A 20 -5.42 4.34 46.64
C ALA A 20 -5.49 3.08 45.75
N ARG A 21 -6.42 3.06 44.79
CA ARG A 21 -6.54 1.97 43.80
C ARG A 21 -5.31 1.82 42.91
N LEU A 22 -4.68 2.92 42.51
CA LEU A 22 -3.44 2.88 41.72
C LEU A 22 -2.29 2.26 42.52
N LYS A 23 -2.15 2.62 43.80
CA LYS A 23 -1.12 2.07 44.69
C LYS A 23 -1.27 0.56 44.88
N GLU A 24 -2.49 0.02 44.82
CA GLU A 24 -2.73 -1.42 44.92
C GLU A 24 -2.62 -2.17 43.58
N ASN A 25 -2.47 -1.47 42.45
CA ASN A 25 -2.47 -2.09 41.13
C ASN A 25 -1.13 -2.78 40.82
N GLU A 26 -1.17 -4.07 40.48
CA GLU A 26 0.02 -4.87 40.18
C GLU A 26 0.91 -4.29 39.07
N LEU A 27 0.33 -3.74 37.99
CA LEU A 27 1.10 -3.15 36.89
C LEU A 27 1.80 -1.85 37.31
N ILE A 28 1.18 -1.08 38.21
CA ILE A 28 1.78 0.13 38.77
C ILE A 28 2.93 -0.27 39.69
N GLN A 29 2.74 -1.26 40.56
CA GLN A 29 3.80 -1.77 41.45
C GLN A 29 5.01 -2.29 40.66
N LEU A 30 4.78 -3.04 39.59
CA LEU A 30 5.84 -3.48 38.69
C LEU A 30 6.58 -2.29 38.03
N PHE A 31 5.83 -1.28 37.57
CA PHE A 31 6.42 -0.08 36.98
C PHE A 31 7.28 0.72 37.98
N LEU A 32 6.79 0.93 39.22
CA LEU A 32 7.53 1.62 40.27
C LEU A 32 8.83 0.87 40.61
N ASN A 33 8.75 -0.45 40.82
CA ASN A 33 9.91 -1.28 41.15
C ASN A 33 10.96 -1.27 40.02
N GLN A 34 10.54 -1.36 38.76
CA GLN A 34 11.43 -1.34 37.60
C GLN A 34 12.19 -0.02 37.44
N ASN A 35 11.61 1.09 37.93
CA ASN A 35 12.20 2.42 37.80
C ASN A 35 12.71 2.97 39.14
N HIS A 36 12.75 2.15 40.20
CA HIS A 36 13.17 2.55 41.55
C HIS A 36 12.41 3.76 42.11
N LEU A 37 11.10 3.81 41.86
CA LEU A 37 10.20 4.88 42.31
C LEU A 37 9.42 4.45 43.57
N ASP A 38 9.01 5.42 44.37
CA ASP A 38 8.22 5.20 45.57
C ASP A 38 6.72 5.52 45.39
N ALA A 39 5.94 5.41 46.47
CA ALA A 39 4.51 5.66 46.43
C ALA A 39 4.12 7.15 46.22
N SER A 40 5.04 8.11 46.47
CA SER A 40 4.78 9.53 46.26
C SER A 40 4.65 9.85 44.77
N PHE A 41 5.39 9.15 43.91
CA PHE A 41 5.30 9.26 42.47
C PHE A 41 3.88 9.03 41.94
N VAL A 42 3.12 8.12 42.56
CA VAL A 42 1.73 7.82 42.18
C VAL A 42 0.81 9.01 42.45
N GLU A 43 1.07 9.78 43.50
CA GLU A 43 0.25 10.94 43.88
C GLU A 43 0.45 12.12 42.92
N GLU A 44 1.69 12.32 42.49
CA GLU A 44 2.10 13.35 41.54
C GLU A 44 1.61 13.03 40.11
N ASN A 45 1.63 11.75 39.73
CA ASN A 45 1.36 11.31 38.36
C ASN A 45 0.03 10.56 38.19
N SER A 46 -0.89 10.67 39.14
CA SER A 46 -2.11 9.85 39.20
C SER A 46 -2.95 9.90 37.93
N GLY A 47 -3.03 11.06 37.26
CA GLY A 47 -3.78 11.23 36.01
C GLY A 47 -3.21 10.41 34.86
N ALA A 48 -1.90 10.50 34.63
CA ALA A 48 -1.19 9.76 33.57
C ALA A 48 -1.25 8.25 33.82
N LEU A 49 -1.08 7.82 35.08
CA LEU A 49 -1.16 6.41 35.47
C LEU A 49 -2.56 5.82 35.25
N LEU A 50 -3.64 6.56 35.59
CA LEU A 50 -5.01 6.15 35.29
C LEU A 50 -5.24 6.02 33.77
N GLN A 51 -4.75 6.99 33.00
CA GLN A 51 -4.86 6.97 31.54
C GLN A 51 -4.12 5.76 30.94
N TRP A 52 -2.93 5.47 31.45
CA TRP A 52 -2.15 4.31 31.05
C TRP A 52 -2.86 2.99 31.34
N LEU A 53 -3.37 2.78 32.57
CA LEU A 53 -4.13 1.57 32.90
C LEU A 53 -5.40 1.41 32.06
N LYS A 54 -6.09 2.51 31.74
CA LYS A 54 -7.24 2.50 30.81
C LYS A 54 -6.84 2.08 29.40
N SER A 55 -5.68 2.54 28.92
CA SER A 55 -5.14 2.08 27.63
C SER A 55 -4.77 0.59 27.68
N VAL A 56 -4.10 0.12 28.73
CA VAL A 56 -3.72 -1.30 28.86
C VAL A 56 -4.96 -2.20 28.94
N SER A 57 -5.97 -1.83 29.73
CA SER A 57 -7.20 -2.62 29.87
C SER A 57 -8.00 -2.72 28.58
N ALA A 58 -8.05 -1.65 27.77
CA ALA A 58 -8.67 -1.65 26.44
C ALA A 58 -8.03 -2.67 25.47
N CYS A 59 -6.79 -3.10 25.72
CA CYS A 59 -6.07 -4.07 24.89
C CYS A 59 -6.11 -5.51 25.40
N ARG A 60 -6.58 -5.80 26.63
CA ARG A 60 -6.52 -7.15 27.23
C ARG A 60 -7.15 -8.24 26.37
N ASN A 61 -8.25 -7.94 25.68
CA ASN A 61 -8.97 -8.88 24.81
C ASN A 61 -8.98 -8.40 23.34
N CYS A 62 -7.91 -7.73 22.89
CA CYS A 62 -7.85 -7.18 21.55
C CYS A 62 -7.82 -8.29 20.48
N LYS A 63 -8.83 -8.31 19.60
CA LYS A 63 -8.98 -9.27 18.50
C LYS A 63 -8.39 -8.76 17.16
N GLY A 64 -7.46 -7.81 17.23
CA GLY A 64 -6.82 -7.22 16.05
C GLY A 64 -7.27 -5.80 15.71
N LEU A 65 -6.63 -5.22 14.69
CA LEU A 65 -6.75 -3.78 14.36
C LEU A 65 -8.16 -3.33 14.00
N LYS A 66 -9.01 -4.22 13.45
CA LYS A 66 -10.41 -3.90 13.09
C LYS A 66 -11.27 -3.65 14.33
N TYR A 67 -10.94 -4.29 15.45
CA TYR A 67 -11.66 -4.21 16.73
C TYR A 67 -10.87 -3.39 17.77
N CYS A 68 -9.95 -2.53 17.31
CA CYS A 68 -9.10 -1.75 18.18
C CYS A 68 -9.94 -0.71 18.95
N ALA A 69 -9.92 -0.79 20.29
CA ALA A 69 -10.64 0.12 21.18
C ALA A 69 -9.79 1.32 21.65
N GLN A 70 -8.56 1.46 21.14
CA GLN A 70 -7.67 2.58 21.47
C GLN A 70 -8.13 3.86 20.79
N LYS A 71 -7.85 5.02 21.42
CA LYS A 71 -8.11 6.34 20.82
C LYS A 71 -7.39 6.50 19.48
N ILE A 72 -6.14 6.04 19.41
CA ILE A 72 -5.34 5.99 18.19
C ILE A 72 -5.22 4.52 17.80
N ARG A 73 -5.89 4.14 16.71
CA ARG A 73 -5.91 2.75 16.22
C ARG A 73 -4.48 2.20 16.06
N GLY A 74 -4.25 1.01 16.61
CA GLY A 74 -2.96 0.32 16.52
C GLY A 74 -1.87 0.86 17.47
N LYS A 75 -2.15 1.90 18.26
CA LYS A 75 -1.20 2.47 19.22
C LYS A 75 -1.63 2.20 20.66
N VAL A 76 -0.67 1.98 21.54
CA VAL A 76 -0.87 1.81 22.99
C VAL A 76 -0.07 2.87 23.71
N LEU A 77 -0.67 3.46 24.74
CA LEU A 77 0.03 4.40 25.62
C LEU A 77 1.09 3.64 26.43
N LYS A 78 2.30 4.16 26.43
CA LYS A 78 3.44 3.66 27.20
C LYS A 78 3.99 4.80 28.04
N LEU A 79 4.60 4.40 29.15
CA LEU A 79 5.22 5.28 30.11
C LEU A 79 6.72 5.04 30.09
N LYS A 80 7.51 6.10 30.17
CA LYS A 80 8.96 6.04 30.35
C LYS A 80 9.38 7.16 31.31
N ILE A 81 10.35 6.86 32.17
CA ILE A 81 11.04 7.88 32.96
C ILE A 81 12.23 8.39 32.14
N ASP A 82 12.36 9.70 31.99
CA ASP A 82 13.55 10.29 31.38
C ASP A 82 14.74 10.37 32.34
N ASP A 83 15.89 10.77 31.82
CA ASP A 83 17.14 10.88 32.58
C ASP A 83 17.06 11.94 33.70
N SER A 84 16.06 12.84 33.65
CA SER A 84 15.80 13.86 34.68
C SER A 84 14.80 13.38 35.74
N GLY A 85 14.27 12.15 35.62
CA GLY A 85 13.31 11.56 36.56
C GLY A 85 11.85 11.89 36.28
N PHE A 86 11.53 12.56 35.16
CA PHE A 86 10.15 12.93 34.84
C PHE A 86 9.42 11.82 34.07
N LEU A 87 8.11 11.70 34.32
CA LEU A 87 7.23 10.78 33.60
C LEU A 87 6.91 11.33 32.21
N ASN A 88 7.24 10.55 31.19
CA ASN A 88 6.88 10.82 29.80
C ASN A 88 5.87 9.79 29.27
N GLU A 89 4.82 10.31 28.66
CA GLU A 89 3.80 9.55 27.94
C GLU A 89 4.13 9.49 26.44
N TYR A 90 4.14 8.29 25.85
CA TYR A 90 4.32 8.14 24.42
C TYR A 90 3.48 7.00 23.84
N TYR A 91 3.21 7.05 22.53
CA TYR A 91 2.42 6.04 21.84
C TYR A 91 3.32 5.08 21.08
N ALA A 92 3.24 3.79 21.42
CA ALA A 92 3.94 2.73 20.72
C ALA A 92 2.98 1.89 19.86
N SER A 93 3.43 1.38 18.71
CA SER A 93 2.67 0.39 17.93
C SER A 93 2.40 -0.86 18.77
N CYS A 94 1.15 -1.33 18.77
CA CYS A 94 0.80 -2.63 19.36
C CYS A 94 1.31 -3.78 18.48
N GLN A 95 1.30 -5.01 18.99
CA GLN A 95 1.79 -6.17 18.25
C GLN A 95 1.12 -6.34 16.87
N TYR A 96 -0.18 -6.09 16.76
CA TYR A 96 -0.88 -6.16 15.47
C TYR A 96 -0.44 -5.08 14.48
N GLU A 97 -0.22 -3.84 14.95
CA GLU A 97 0.27 -2.77 14.09
C GLU A 97 1.73 -3.03 13.70
N GLN A 98 2.58 -3.49 14.62
CA GLN A 98 3.96 -3.88 14.31
C GLN A 98 4.03 -5.00 13.26
N ASN A 99 3.15 -6.00 13.36
CA ASN A 99 3.06 -7.07 12.36
C ASN A 99 2.61 -6.53 11.00
N ARG A 100 1.65 -5.60 10.98
CA ARG A 100 1.23 -4.92 9.75
C ARG A 100 2.35 -4.06 9.17
N ASP A 101 3.07 -3.31 9.98
CA ASP A 101 4.23 -2.49 9.56
C ASP A 101 5.30 -3.39 8.91
N LYS A 102 5.58 -4.55 9.51
CA LYS A 102 6.48 -5.56 8.91
C LYS A 102 5.96 -6.09 7.58
N GLN A 103 4.67 -6.43 7.50
CA GLN A 103 4.03 -6.89 6.26
C GLN A 103 4.03 -5.83 5.16
N LEU A 104 4.10 -4.55 5.51
CA LEU A 104 4.08 -3.43 4.59
C LEU A 104 5.47 -2.82 4.35
N ALA A 105 6.53 -3.36 4.95
CA ALA A 105 7.88 -2.80 4.84
C ALA A 105 8.37 -2.71 3.38
N HIS A 106 7.89 -3.62 2.51
CA HIS A 106 8.20 -3.63 1.08
C HIS A 106 7.59 -2.45 0.31
N GLN A 107 6.65 -1.69 0.89
CA GLN A 107 6.10 -0.47 0.28
C GLN A 107 7.19 0.54 -0.09
N SER A 108 8.27 0.59 0.70
CA SER A 108 9.45 1.43 0.43
C SER A 108 10.13 1.14 -0.92
N LYS A 109 9.84 -0.01 -1.54
CA LYS A 109 10.37 -0.41 -2.85
C LYS A 109 9.50 0.07 -4.01
N PHE A 110 8.31 0.59 -3.76
CA PHE A 110 7.49 1.20 -4.79
C PHE A 110 7.98 2.61 -5.07
N ARG A 111 8.44 2.85 -6.29
CA ARG A 111 8.90 4.18 -6.74
C ARG A 111 7.74 5.09 -7.12
N PHE A 112 6.64 4.49 -7.61
CA PHE A 112 5.41 5.18 -7.97
C PHE A 112 4.26 4.17 -7.98
N SER A 113 3.14 4.46 -7.30
CA SER A 113 2.10 3.47 -7.08
C SER A 113 0.71 4.08 -6.94
N HIS A 114 -0.24 3.62 -7.76
CA HIS A 114 -1.68 3.88 -7.60
C HIS A 114 -2.39 2.80 -6.74
N MET A 115 -1.64 1.98 -5.99
CA MET A 115 -2.21 0.97 -5.09
C MET A 115 -2.76 1.59 -3.80
N SER A 116 -3.89 1.07 -3.33
CA SER A 116 -4.41 1.39 -2.00
C SER A 116 -3.67 0.64 -0.90
N LEU A 117 -3.85 1.03 0.36
CA LEU A 117 -3.15 0.39 1.50
C LEU A 117 -3.41 -1.12 1.60
N ASN A 118 -4.62 -1.58 1.27
CA ASN A 118 -4.96 -3.00 1.33
C ASN A 118 -4.34 -3.79 0.16
N ASP A 119 -4.06 -3.12 -0.96
CA ASP A 119 -3.46 -3.79 -2.12
C ASP A 119 -2.04 -4.25 -1.83
N TYR A 120 -1.31 -3.59 -0.92
CA TYR A 120 0.03 -4.01 -0.51
C TYR A 120 0.06 -5.28 0.36
N LEU A 121 -1.10 -5.70 0.88
CA LEU A 121 -1.25 -6.92 1.68
C LEU A 121 -1.54 -8.15 0.81
N ILE A 122 -1.80 -7.97 -0.48
CA ILE A 122 -2.08 -9.04 -1.43
C ILE A 122 -0.85 -9.95 -1.54
N ASP A 123 -0.98 -11.24 -1.20
CA ASP A 123 0.05 -12.26 -1.40
C ASP A 123 -0.40 -13.27 -2.45
N LEU A 124 0.49 -13.62 -3.38
CA LEU A 124 0.20 -14.62 -4.43
C LEU A 124 -0.04 -16.02 -3.84
N ASN A 125 0.43 -16.27 -2.62
CA ASN A 125 0.24 -17.55 -1.93
C ASN A 125 -0.98 -17.56 -1.00
N ASP A 126 -1.77 -16.49 -0.96
CA ASP A 126 -2.99 -16.44 -0.15
C ASP A 126 -4.05 -17.42 -0.69
N ASP A 127 -4.89 -17.94 0.22
CA ASP A 127 -5.98 -18.85 -0.11
C ASP A 127 -6.93 -18.30 -1.17
N SER A 128 -7.08 -16.97 -1.25
CA SER A 128 -7.89 -16.31 -2.29
C SER A 128 -7.35 -16.56 -3.70
N PHE A 129 -6.03 -16.49 -3.89
CA PHE A 129 -5.40 -16.83 -5.17
C PHE A 129 -5.41 -18.32 -5.41
N LEU A 130 -5.06 -19.12 -4.41
CA LEU A 130 -4.98 -20.57 -4.56
C LEU A 130 -6.35 -21.20 -4.86
N SER A 131 -7.43 -20.66 -4.28
CA SER A 131 -8.79 -21.08 -4.59
C SER A 131 -9.23 -20.62 -5.98
N ALA A 132 -9.01 -19.35 -6.35
CA ALA A 132 -9.30 -18.85 -7.69
C ALA A 132 -8.51 -19.60 -8.78
N ALA A 133 -7.25 -19.97 -8.49
CA ALA A 133 -6.40 -20.72 -9.40
C ALA A 133 -6.86 -22.17 -9.65
N LYS A 134 -7.84 -22.68 -8.88
CA LYS A 134 -8.49 -23.98 -9.18
C LYS A 134 -9.47 -23.87 -10.36
N GLU A 135 -10.00 -22.68 -10.62
CA GLU A 135 -10.81 -22.42 -11.81
C GLU A 135 -9.89 -22.43 -13.03
N LYS A 136 -10.27 -23.16 -14.09
CA LYS A 136 -9.39 -23.45 -15.23
C LYS A 136 -8.82 -22.18 -15.86
N GLU A 137 -9.66 -21.20 -16.12
CA GLU A 137 -9.28 -19.98 -16.85
C GLU A 137 -8.38 -19.07 -16.00
N TYR A 138 -8.74 -18.84 -14.73
CA TYR A 138 -7.92 -18.04 -13.82
C TYR A 138 -6.62 -18.74 -13.43
N GLY A 139 -6.66 -20.05 -13.21
CA GLY A 139 -5.49 -20.88 -12.94
C GLY A 139 -4.47 -20.84 -14.06
N LEU A 140 -4.91 -20.84 -15.33
CA LEU A 140 -4.02 -20.69 -16.47
C LEU A 140 -3.33 -19.32 -16.47
N ALA A 141 -4.11 -18.24 -16.33
CA ALA A 141 -3.58 -16.88 -16.29
C ALA A 141 -2.62 -16.64 -15.11
N TYR A 142 -2.99 -17.14 -13.92
CA TYR A 142 -2.14 -17.14 -12.73
C TYR A 142 -0.82 -17.88 -13.00
N THR A 143 -0.90 -19.12 -13.49
CA THR A 143 0.28 -19.95 -13.76
C THR A 143 1.21 -19.29 -14.77
N GLN A 144 0.67 -18.77 -15.87
CA GLN A 144 1.47 -18.10 -16.89
C GLN A 144 2.11 -16.81 -16.35
N SER A 145 1.39 -16.04 -15.55
CA SER A 145 1.91 -14.81 -14.93
C SER A 145 3.00 -15.10 -13.90
N VAL A 146 2.82 -16.11 -13.05
CA VAL A 146 3.84 -16.53 -12.06
C VAL A 146 5.05 -17.15 -12.76
N SER A 147 4.84 -18.02 -13.75
CA SER A 147 5.94 -18.62 -14.54
C SER A 147 6.74 -17.59 -15.33
N SER A 148 6.16 -16.41 -15.58
CA SER A 148 6.88 -15.33 -16.23
C SER A 148 7.91 -14.71 -15.31
N ILE A 149 7.79 -14.79 -13.98
CA ILE A 149 8.67 -14.07 -13.02
C ILE A 149 10.17 -14.22 -13.32
N PRO A 150 10.73 -15.43 -13.55
CA PRO A 150 12.15 -15.59 -13.86
C PRO A 150 12.55 -15.14 -15.27
N LEU A 151 11.59 -14.84 -16.15
CA LEU A 151 11.85 -14.43 -17.53
C LEU A 151 12.08 -12.91 -17.63
N ASN A 152 12.64 -12.43 -18.73
CA ASN A 152 12.76 -10.99 -18.98
C ASN A 152 11.41 -10.37 -19.43
N GLN A 153 10.62 -11.09 -20.22
CA GLN A 153 9.30 -10.63 -20.67
C GLN A 153 8.24 -10.80 -19.61
N GLY A 154 7.36 -9.81 -19.43
CA GLY A 154 6.17 -9.94 -18.59
C GLY A 154 4.98 -10.54 -19.33
N VAL A 155 3.78 -10.23 -18.84
CA VAL A 155 2.52 -10.71 -19.41
C VAL A 155 1.63 -9.53 -19.78
N TYR A 156 1.00 -9.61 -20.94
CA TYR A 156 -0.14 -8.78 -21.34
C TYR A 156 -1.41 -9.55 -21.01
N LEU A 157 -1.98 -9.25 -19.85
CA LEU A 157 -3.14 -9.96 -19.34
C LEU A 157 -4.42 -9.24 -19.80
N TYR A 158 -5.22 -9.88 -20.64
CA TYR A 158 -6.43 -9.27 -21.19
C TYR A 158 -7.67 -10.11 -20.96
N GLY A 159 -8.85 -9.50 -21.04
CA GLY A 159 -10.14 -10.18 -20.88
C GLY A 159 -11.18 -9.26 -20.25
N ASN A 160 -12.35 -9.81 -19.89
CA ASN A 160 -13.47 -9.02 -19.42
C ASN A 160 -13.17 -8.19 -18.15
N PRO A 161 -13.84 -7.05 -17.93
CA PRO A 161 -13.76 -6.31 -16.68
C PRO A 161 -14.13 -7.18 -15.47
N GLY A 162 -13.47 -6.95 -14.34
CA GLY A 162 -13.80 -7.63 -13.08
C GLY A 162 -13.31 -9.07 -12.95
N THR A 163 -12.57 -9.64 -13.91
CA THR A 163 -12.05 -11.02 -13.83
C THR A 163 -10.85 -11.19 -12.89
N GLY A 164 -10.29 -10.09 -12.36
CA GLY A 164 -9.20 -10.11 -11.38
C GLY A 164 -7.80 -9.83 -11.94
N LYS A 165 -7.69 -9.29 -13.16
CA LYS A 165 -6.41 -8.94 -13.81
C LYS A 165 -5.52 -8.03 -12.96
N SER A 166 -6.06 -6.89 -12.54
CA SER A 166 -5.34 -5.90 -11.71
C SER A 166 -4.96 -6.48 -10.35
N TYR A 167 -5.82 -7.32 -9.76
CA TYR A 167 -5.55 -7.98 -8.48
C TYR A 167 -4.34 -8.93 -8.59
N LEU A 168 -4.27 -9.73 -9.65
CA LEU A 168 -3.11 -10.58 -9.94
C LEU A 168 -1.82 -9.77 -10.12
N MET A 169 -1.87 -8.68 -10.89
CA MET A 169 -0.69 -7.82 -11.09
C MET A 169 -0.24 -7.12 -9.82
N LYS A 170 -1.16 -6.71 -8.94
CA LYS A 170 -0.82 -6.17 -7.61
C LYS A 170 -0.09 -7.21 -6.75
N GLY A 171 -0.51 -8.47 -6.78
CA GLY A 171 0.20 -9.57 -6.12
C GLY A 171 1.62 -9.76 -6.67
N ILE A 172 1.79 -9.70 -7.99
CA ILE A 172 3.11 -9.76 -8.65
C ILE A 172 3.99 -8.58 -8.23
N CYS A 173 3.45 -7.36 -8.19
CA CYS A 173 4.16 -6.19 -7.67
C CYS A 173 4.67 -6.40 -6.24
N ASN A 174 3.80 -6.88 -5.34
CA ASN A 174 4.19 -7.16 -3.96
C ASN A 174 5.27 -8.24 -3.88
N TYR A 175 5.19 -9.29 -4.69
CA TYR A 175 6.23 -10.33 -4.76
C TYR A 175 7.61 -9.74 -5.11
N TYR A 176 7.70 -8.88 -6.14
CA TYR A 176 8.95 -8.24 -6.54
C TYR A 176 9.47 -7.27 -5.48
N ALA A 177 8.59 -6.46 -4.89
CA ALA A 177 8.95 -5.53 -3.83
C ALA A 177 9.45 -6.26 -2.57
N LYS A 178 8.79 -7.36 -2.17
CA LYS A 178 9.27 -8.27 -1.09
C LYS A 178 10.63 -8.89 -1.43
N SER A 179 10.91 -9.10 -2.72
CA SER A 179 12.20 -9.56 -3.25
C SER A 179 13.23 -8.43 -3.46
N ASN A 180 13.03 -7.27 -2.82
CA ASN A 180 13.91 -6.11 -2.85
C ASN A 180 14.12 -5.50 -4.25
N LYS A 181 13.18 -5.70 -5.18
CA LYS A 181 13.16 -5.04 -6.49
C LYS A 181 12.33 -3.76 -6.43
N SER A 182 12.77 -2.73 -7.15
CA SER A 182 12.00 -1.50 -7.30
C SER A 182 10.81 -1.70 -8.24
N VAL A 183 9.64 -1.21 -7.84
CA VAL A 183 8.38 -1.47 -8.54
C VAL A 183 7.65 -0.16 -8.84
N SER A 184 7.01 -0.10 -9.99
CA SER A 184 5.96 0.88 -10.28
C SER A 184 4.67 0.18 -10.70
N PHE A 185 3.56 0.56 -10.07
CA PHE A 185 2.22 0.11 -10.44
C PHE A 185 1.38 1.32 -10.81
N VAL A 186 0.93 1.42 -12.06
CA VAL A 186 0.11 2.54 -12.52
C VAL A 186 -1.13 2.08 -13.21
N GLN A 187 -2.25 2.64 -12.79
CA GLN A 187 -3.47 2.68 -13.60
C GLN A 187 -3.26 3.71 -14.71
N VAL A 188 -3.22 3.27 -15.96
CA VAL A 188 -2.90 4.12 -17.13
C VAL A 188 -3.87 5.31 -17.25
N PRO A 189 -5.21 5.15 -17.10
CA PRO A 189 -6.13 6.28 -17.18
C PRO A 189 -5.84 7.36 -16.13
N LEU A 190 -5.54 6.95 -14.89
CA LEU A 190 -5.23 7.87 -13.80
C LEU A 190 -3.90 8.59 -14.02
N LEU A 191 -2.86 7.86 -14.47
CA LEU A 191 -1.57 8.44 -14.82
C LEU A 191 -1.72 9.56 -15.87
N ILE A 192 -2.49 9.30 -16.92
CA ILE A 192 -2.74 10.29 -17.97
C ILE A 192 -3.48 11.52 -17.42
N GLN A 193 -4.46 11.31 -16.53
CA GLN A 193 -5.18 12.40 -15.89
C GLN A 193 -4.24 13.25 -15.02
N GLU A 194 -3.41 12.62 -14.19
CA GLU A 194 -2.44 13.31 -13.33
C GLU A 194 -1.42 14.11 -14.16
N LEU A 195 -0.82 13.51 -15.18
CA LEU A 195 0.15 14.20 -16.04
C LEU A 195 -0.50 15.37 -16.81
N LYS A 196 -1.79 15.30 -17.13
CA LYS A 196 -2.55 16.44 -17.69
C LYS A 196 -2.77 17.55 -16.67
N GLN A 197 -3.10 17.20 -15.43
CA GLN A 197 -3.27 18.20 -14.36
C GLN A 197 -1.96 18.94 -14.08
N PHE A 198 -0.83 18.25 -14.18
CA PHE A 198 0.51 18.80 -13.96
C PHE A 198 1.27 19.09 -15.26
N MET A 199 0.57 19.46 -16.35
CA MET A 199 1.20 19.69 -17.67
C MET A 199 2.31 20.77 -17.66
N THR A 200 2.17 21.80 -16.83
CA THR A 200 3.15 22.89 -16.73
C THR A 200 4.29 22.59 -15.75
N ASP A 201 4.16 21.54 -14.93
CA ASP A 201 5.18 21.12 -13.98
C ASP A 201 6.12 20.07 -14.62
N ASN A 202 7.16 20.58 -15.27
CA ASN A 202 8.15 19.75 -15.95
C ASN A 202 8.91 18.82 -15.00
N GLU A 203 9.18 19.27 -13.77
CA GLU A 203 9.95 18.49 -12.80
C GLU A 203 9.14 17.31 -12.31
N TYR A 204 7.87 17.53 -11.94
CA TYR A 204 6.95 16.46 -11.56
C TYR A 204 6.81 15.42 -12.67
N ARG A 205 6.54 15.86 -13.91
CA ARG A 205 6.38 14.95 -15.05
C ARG A 205 7.64 14.14 -15.29
N GLN A 206 8.82 14.77 -15.32
CA GLN A 206 10.07 14.08 -15.52
C GLN A 206 10.34 13.05 -14.40
N ARG A 207 10.03 13.40 -13.15
CA ARG A 207 10.16 12.50 -12.00
C ARG A 207 9.27 11.26 -12.15
N VAL A 208 7.99 11.43 -12.47
CA VAL A 208 7.06 10.32 -12.73
C VAL A 208 7.57 9.45 -13.87
N MET A 209 7.90 10.06 -15.01
CA MET A 209 8.45 9.35 -16.18
C MET A 209 9.72 8.58 -15.86
N ASN A 210 10.61 9.11 -15.02
CA ASN A 210 11.82 8.41 -14.56
C ASN A 210 11.49 7.21 -13.67
N HIS A 211 10.50 7.31 -12.78
CA HIS A 211 10.06 6.16 -11.99
C HIS A 211 9.55 5.02 -12.89
N LEU A 212 8.74 5.33 -13.90
CA LEU A 212 8.20 4.32 -14.81
C LEU A 212 9.27 3.73 -15.74
N ARG A 213 10.21 4.55 -16.23
CA ARG A 213 11.33 4.09 -17.06
C ARG A 213 12.31 3.20 -16.30
N TYR A 214 12.63 3.53 -15.05
CA TYR A 214 13.78 2.94 -14.35
C TYR A 214 13.45 2.05 -13.15
N SER A 215 12.19 1.78 -12.85
CA SER A 215 11.84 0.71 -11.90
C SER A 215 12.14 -0.67 -12.48
N ASP A 216 12.72 -1.57 -11.69
CA ASP A 216 13.04 -2.94 -12.11
C ASP A 216 11.81 -3.63 -12.73
N VAL A 217 10.63 -3.40 -12.15
CA VAL A 217 9.35 -3.91 -12.65
C VAL A 217 8.34 -2.77 -12.79
N LEU A 218 7.66 -2.73 -13.94
CA LEU A 218 6.54 -1.82 -14.20
C LEU A 218 5.28 -2.63 -14.53
N VAL A 219 4.16 -2.25 -13.93
CA VAL A 219 2.82 -2.68 -14.33
C VAL A 219 2.05 -1.49 -14.86
N LEU A 220 1.59 -1.60 -16.12
CA LEU A 220 0.65 -0.68 -16.75
C LEU A 220 -0.75 -1.33 -16.73
N ASP A 221 -1.55 -0.94 -15.74
CA ASP A 221 -2.89 -1.47 -15.48
C ASP A 221 -3.96 -0.72 -16.30
N ASP A 222 -4.88 -1.47 -16.89
CA ASP A 222 -5.98 -1.02 -17.75
C ASP A 222 -5.54 -0.16 -18.95
N ILE A 223 -4.50 -0.60 -19.68
CA ILE A 223 -4.09 0.04 -20.93
C ILE A 223 -5.21 -0.06 -21.99
N GLY A 224 -5.44 1.03 -22.72
CA GLY A 224 -6.52 1.18 -23.68
C GLY A 224 -7.79 1.78 -23.09
N ALA A 225 -7.91 1.92 -21.76
CA ALA A 225 -9.05 2.59 -21.12
C ALA A 225 -8.82 4.12 -20.96
N GLU A 226 -7.62 4.61 -21.21
CA GLU A 226 -7.29 6.03 -21.20
C GLU A 226 -7.87 6.78 -22.41
N SER A 227 -7.94 8.11 -22.34
CA SER A 227 -8.18 8.92 -23.53
C SER A 227 -6.95 8.85 -24.44
N ILE A 228 -7.01 7.99 -25.47
CA ILE A 228 -5.94 7.83 -26.45
C ILE A 228 -5.85 9.09 -27.31
N THR A 229 -4.76 9.85 -27.16
CA THR A 229 -4.43 11.00 -28.00
C THR A 229 -3.00 10.87 -28.52
N GLN A 230 -2.61 11.71 -29.48
CA GLN A 230 -1.22 11.74 -29.93
C GLN A 230 -0.25 12.01 -28.77
N TRP A 231 -0.62 12.92 -27.86
CA TRP A 231 0.16 13.24 -26.67
C TRP A 231 0.32 12.03 -25.74
N THR A 232 -0.77 11.32 -25.40
CA THR A 232 -0.66 10.18 -24.47
C THR A 232 0.15 9.03 -25.07
N ARG A 233 -0.01 8.77 -26.37
CA ARG A 233 0.72 7.71 -27.06
C ARG A 233 2.19 8.07 -27.28
N ASP A 234 2.46 9.21 -27.91
CA ASP A 234 3.79 9.55 -28.44
C ASP A 234 4.71 10.22 -27.42
N GLU A 235 4.16 10.97 -26.47
CA GLU A 235 4.97 11.69 -25.48
C GLU A 235 5.04 10.98 -24.12
N ILE A 236 4.06 10.13 -23.81
CA ILE A 236 4.00 9.43 -22.51
C ILE A 236 4.33 7.95 -22.67
N LEU A 237 3.47 7.18 -23.37
CA LEU A 237 3.61 5.72 -23.39
C LEU A 237 4.82 5.26 -24.21
N LEU A 238 5.02 5.76 -25.44
CA LEU A 238 6.13 5.35 -26.30
C LEU A 238 7.51 5.58 -25.64
N PRO A 239 7.83 6.75 -25.07
CA PRO A 239 9.12 6.96 -24.43
C PRO A 239 9.37 6.05 -23.22
N ILE A 240 8.33 5.68 -22.47
CA ILE A 240 8.44 4.70 -21.37
C ILE A 240 8.76 3.32 -21.94
N LEU A 241 7.98 2.88 -22.92
CA LEU A 241 8.09 1.53 -23.48
C LEU A 241 9.39 1.33 -24.27
N ASP A 242 9.84 2.33 -25.02
CA ASP A 242 11.09 2.30 -25.77
C ASP A 242 12.29 2.13 -24.82
N GLU A 243 12.36 2.94 -23.76
CA GLU A 243 13.45 2.84 -22.77
C GLU A 243 13.49 1.46 -22.12
N ARG A 244 12.32 0.94 -21.73
CA ARG A 244 12.21 -0.37 -21.08
C ARG A 244 12.54 -1.50 -22.04
N MET A 245 12.10 -1.42 -23.31
CA MET A 245 12.42 -2.39 -24.34
C MET A 245 13.92 -2.44 -24.61
N ASN A 246 14.55 -1.28 -24.81
CA ASN A 246 15.99 -1.17 -25.07
C ASN A 246 16.84 -1.74 -23.93
N LYS A 247 16.36 -1.62 -22.69
CA LYS A 247 17.03 -2.14 -21.49
C LYS A 247 16.56 -3.53 -21.06
N GLY A 248 15.65 -4.17 -21.80
CA GLY A 248 15.09 -5.48 -21.45
C GLY A 248 14.38 -5.50 -20.09
N MET A 249 13.76 -4.39 -19.70
CA MET A 249 13.16 -4.22 -18.38
C MET A 249 11.78 -4.88 -18.28
N LYS A 250 11.55 -5.53 -17.14
CA LYS A 250 10.36 -6.34 -16.89
C LYS A 250 9.09 -5.49 -16.89
N THR A 251 8.18 -5.74 -17.81
CA THR A 251 6.95 -4.93 -17.94
C THR A 251 5.72 -5.82 -18.10
N TYR A 252 4.72 -5.58 -17.27
CA TYR A 252 3.41 -6.24 -17.33
C TYR A 252 2.34 -5.23 -17.73
N PHE A 253 1.28 -5.75 -18.32
CA PHE A 253 0.15 -4.97 -18.78
C PHE A 253 -1.15 -5.68 -18.39
N THR A 254 -2.19 -4.90 -18.10
CA THR A 254 -3.56 -5.41 -18.12
C THR A 254 -4.42 -4.61 -19.08
N SER A 255 -5.41 -5.25 -19.70
CA SER A 255 -6.28 -4.60 -20.68
C SER A 255 -7.67 -5.27 -20.69
N ASN A 256 -8.70 -4.53 -21.10
CA ASN A 256 -9.99 -5.13 -21.45
C ASN A 256 -10.07 -5.56 -22.91
N TYR A 257 -9.06 -5.21 -23.70
CA TYR A 257 -8.95 -5.48 -25.13
C TYR A 257 -7.88 -6.54 -25.39
N SER A 258 -8.11 -7.40 -26.38
CA SER A 258 -7.03 -8.18 -27.00
C SER A 258 -6.00 -7.28 -27.66
N MET A 259 -4.87 -7.84 -28.10
CA MET A 259 -3.85 -7.05 -28.80
C MET A 259 -4.39 -6.47 -30.13
N GLU A 260 -5.23 -7.23 -30.82
CA GLU A 260 -5.87 -6.82 -32.07
C GLU A 260 -6.89 -5.71 -31.84
N GLU A 261 -7.71 -5.84 -30.79
CA GLU A 261 -8.69 -4.82 -30.40
C GLU A 261 -7.99 -3.54 -29.92
N LEU A 262 -6.94 -3.67 -29.11
CA LEU A 262 -6.14 -2.53 -28.64
C LEU A 262 -5.52 -1.78 -29.83
N GLU A 263 -5.00 -2.51 -30.82
CA GLU A 263 -4.47 -1.91 -32.05
C GLU A 263 -5.54 -1.08 -32.77
N GLN A 264 -6.77 -1.60 -32.87
CA GLN A 264 -7.90 -0.86 -33.47
C GLN A 264 -8.24 0.40 -32.67
N GLN A 265 -8.26 0.34 -31.34
CA GLN A 265 -8.49 1.52 -30.49
C GLN A 265 -7.43 2.60 -30.74
N TYR A 266 -6.15 2.21 -30.83
CA TYR A 266 -5.04 3.13 -31.09
C TYR A 266 -5.01 3.68 -32.52
N ARG A 267 -5.59 2.96 -33.49
CA ARG A 267 -5.75 3.44 -34.88
C ARG A 267 -6.85 4.49 -35.00
N LEU A 268 -8.00 4.27 -34.36
CA LEU A 268 -9.19 5.12 -34.47
C LEU A 268 -9.00 6.50 -33.81
N ALA A 269 -8.02 6.63 -32.92
CA ALA A 269 -7.91 7.77 -32.02
C ALA A 269 -7.66 9.14 -32.69
N ASN A 270 -7.12 9.27 -33.92
CA ASN A 270 -6.90 10.58 -34.58
C ASN A 270 -6.52 10.47 -36.09
N LYS A 271 -7.42 10.80 -37.05
CA LYS A 271 -7.17 11.19 -38.47
C LYS A 271 -6.28 10.25 -39.37
N PRO A 272 -6.24 10.45 -40.71
CA PRO A 272 -5.47 9.58 -41.64
C PRO A 272 -3.96 9.63 -41.35
N ASN A 273 -3.24 8.50 -41.51
CA ASN A 273 -1.79 8.24 -41.27
C ASN A 273 -1.35 7.73 -39.87
N ASN A 274 -2.25 7.35 -38.96
CA ASN A 274 -1.87 6.82 -37.64
C ASN A 274 -1.60 5.31 -37.55
N THR A 275 -1.67 4.58 -38.66
CA THR A 275 -1.41 3.13 -38.71
C THR A 275 0.00 2.79 -38.25
N ILE A 276 1.02 3.55 -38.67
CA ILE A 276 2.41 3.26 -38.31
C ILE A 276 2.65 3.50 -36.80
N ALA A 277 2.08 4.56 -36.23
CA ALA A 277 2.28 4.89 -34.82
C ALA A 277 1.56 3.91 -33.88
N SER A 278 0.35 3.47 -34.23
CA SER A 278 -0.35 2.39 -33.51
C SER A 278 0.41 1.06 -33.60
N LEU A 279 0.95 0.71 -34.77
CA LEU A 279 1.80 -0.48 -34.90
C LEU A 279 3.04 -0.40 -34.00
N ARG A 280 3.67 0.78 -33.89
CA ARG A 280 4.86 0.97 -33.06
C ARG A 280 4.56 0.65 -31.60
N ILE A 281 3.54 1.23 -31.00
CA ILE A 281 3.26 1.00 -29.57
C ILE A 281 2.92 -0.48 -29.30
N LEU A 282 2.11 -1.10 -30.18
CA LEU A 282 1.78 -2.51 -30.06
C LEU A 282 3.00 -3.42 -30.21
N GLU A 283 3.94 -3.10 -31.10
CA GLU A 283 5.22 -3.81 -31.24
C GLU A 283 6.04 -3.79 -29.94
N ARG A 284 6.08 -2.65 -29.23
CA ARG A 284 6.78 -2.57 -27.94
C ARG A 284 6.09 -3.44 -26.89
N ILE A 285 4.76 -3.39 -26.83
CA ILE A 285 3.98 -4.22 -25.90
C ILE A 285 4.23 -5.71 -26.18
N ARG A 286 4.17 -6.15 -27.45
CA ARG A 286 4.46 -7.54 -27.86
C ARG A 286 5.90 -7.96 -27.54
N THR A 287 6.86 -7.03 -27.65
CA THR A 287 8.26 -7.30 -27.32
C THR A 287 8.49 -7.45 -25.82
N LEU A 288 7.81 -6.62 -25.02
CA LEU A 288 7.95 -6.61 -23.56
C LEU A 288 7.15 -7.69 -22.85
N SER A 289 6.14 -8.26 -23.51
CA SER A 289 5.18 -9.13 -22.84
C SER A 289 4.55 -10.18 -23.76
N LYS A 290 4.14 -11.30 -23.15
CA LYS A 290 3.38 -12.35 -23.83
C LYS A 290 1.87 -12.18 -23.57
N PRO A 291 1.00 -12.21 -24.60
CA PRO A 291 -0.44 -12.12 -24.40
C PRO A 291 -0.98 -13.37 -23.68
N VAL A 292 -1.84 -13.14 -22.70
CA VAL A 292 -2.51 -14.16 -21.89
C VAL A 292 -3.96 -13.73 -21.69
N GLU A 293 -4.89 -14.57 -22.12
CA GLU A 293 -6.31 -14.33 -21.90
C GLU A 293 -6.72 -14.75 -20.49
N LEU A 294 -7.48 -13.90 -19.82
CA LEU A 294 -8.23 -14.20 -18.61
C LEU A 294 -9.72 -14.06 -18.90
N SER A 295 -10.27 -15.11 -19.50
CA SER A 295 -11.70 -15.34 -19.62
C SER A 295 -12.25 -15.83 -18.27
N GLY A 296 -13.47 -15.47 -17.92
CA GLY A 296 -14.05 -15.84 -16.63
C GLY A 296 -15.18 -14.91 -16.19
N LYS A 297 -15.87 -15.31 -15.12
CA LYS A 297 -16.91 -14.48 -14.51
C LYS A 297 -16.28 -13.32 -13.74
N SER A 298 -17.02 -12.22 -13.63
CA SER A 298 -16.66 -11.13 -12.72
C SER A 298 -16.55 -11.67 -11.29
N ARG A 299 -15.50 -11.23 -10.58
CA ARG A 299 -15.20 -11.57 -9.18
C ARG A 299 -15.52 -10.41 -8.21
N ARG A 300 -16.31 -9.44 -8.66
CA ARG A 300 -16.84 -8.35 -7.84
C ARG A 300 -18.14 -8.75 -7.15
#